data_AF-K1T448-F1
#
_entry.id   AF-K1T448-F1
#
_cell.length_a   1.000
_cell.length_b   1.000
_cell.length_c   1.000
_cell.angle_alpha   90.00
_cell.angle_beta   90.00
_cell.angle_gamma   90.00
#
_symmetry.space_group_name_H-M   'P 1'
#
loop_
_entity.id
_entity.type
_entity.pdbx_description
1 polymer ?
#
loop_
_entity_poly.entity_id
_entity_poly.type
_entity_poly.pdbx_seq_one_letter_code
_entity_poly.pdbx_strand_id
1 'polypeptide(L)'
;MQGIAPSDLKIDLLIERIAQGTIREVILAISTSVEGETTLFYLLNRLRQYPQVKVTSIARGIGFGDELEYVDELTITHALMNRREIE
;
A
#
# COMPACT_ATOMS: atom_id res chain seq x y z
N MET A 1 13.37 -16.64 0.00
CA MET A 1 11.95 -16.30 0.26
C MET A 1 11.39 -17.30 1.25
N GLN A 2 10.65 -16.86 2.26
CA GLN A 2 10.12 -17.68 3.37
C GLN A 2 9.01 -18.68 2.96
N GLY A 3 8.71 -18.82 1.68
CA GLY A 3 7.74 -19.81 1.18
C GLY A 3 6.27 -19.47 1.42
N ILE A 4 5.94 -18.24 1.84
CA ILE A 4 4.56 -17.80 2.08
C ILE A 4 3.88 -17.45 0.76
N ALA A 5 2.77 -18.14 0.47
CA ALA A 5 1.92 -17.90 -0.69
C ALA A 5 0.73 -16.97 -0.32
N PRO A 6 0.06 -16.35 -1.31
CA PRO A 6 -1.14 -15.55 -1.05
C PRO A 6 -2.26 -16.29 -0.31
N SER A 7 -2.36 -17.62 -0.50
CA SER A 7 -3.32 -18.49 0.21
C SER A 7 -3.03 -18.63 1.70
N ASP A 8 -1.80 -18.36 2.12
CA ASP A 8 -1.41 -18.39 3.54
C ASP A 8 -1.75 -17.06 4.23
N LEU A 9 -2.15 -16.05 3.46
CA LEU A 9 -2.58 -14.74 3.93
C LEU A 9 -4.11 -14.68 3.98
N LYS A 10 -4.65 -13.82 4.84
CA LYS A 10 -6.10 -13.64 5.03
C LYS A 10 -6.74 -12.75 3.96
N ILE A 11 -6.34 -12.90 2.70
CA ILE A 11 -6.79 -12.04 1.60
C ILE A 11 -8.25 -12.33 1.25
N ASP A 12 -8.66 -13.60 1.20
CA ASP A 12 -10.05 -13.93 0.88
C ASP A 12 -11.02 -13.40 1.94
N LEU A 13 -10.64 -13.40 3.22
CA LEU A 13 -11.43 -12.77 4.28
C LEU A 13 -11.59 -11.25 4.08
N LEU A 14 -10.56 -10.57 3.58
CA LEU A 14 -10.66 -9.15 3.22
C LEU A 14 -11.67 -8.95 2.08
N ILE A 15 -11.60 -9.80 1.04
CA ILE A 15 -12.50 -9.74 -0.11
C ILE A 15 -13.96 -10.01 0.31
N GLU A 16 -14.20 -11.00 1.16
CA GLU A 16 -15.53 -11.29 1.69
C GLU A 16 -16.12 -10.09 2.45
N ARG A 17 -15.31 -9.41 3.29
CA ARG A 17 -15.75 -8.21 4.01
C ARG A 17 -16.11 -7.06 3.06
N ILE A 18 -15.35 -6.90 1.99
CA ILE A 18 -15.62 -5.88 0.97
C ILE A 18 -16.89 -6.21 0.18
N ALA A 19 -17.10 -7.48 -0.15
CA ALA A 19 -18.27 -7.95 -0.88
C ALA A 19 -19.60 -7.71 -0.15
N GLN A 20 -19.58 -7.55 1.18
CA GLN A 20 -20.77 -7.14 1.96
C GLN A 20 -21.27 -5.72 1.62
N GLY A 21 -20.49 -4.91 0.89
CA GLY A 21 -20.93 -3.63 0.33
C GLY A 21 -21.00 -2.46 1.32
N THR A 22 -20.56 -2.65 2.57
CA THR A 22 -20.56 -1.60 3.60
C THR A 22 -19.27 -0.77 3.63
N ILE A 23 -18.18 -1.28 3.06
CA ILE A 23 -16.88 -0.64 3.04
C ILE A 23 -16.78 0.35 1.87
N ARG A 24 -16.33 1.58 2.16
CA ARG A 24 -16.12 2.64 1.16
C ARG A 24 -14.65 2.85 0.80
N GLU A 25 -13.75 2.53 1.72
CA GLU A 25 -12.32 2.71 1.52
C GLU A 25 -11.51 1.57 2.16
N VAL A 26 -10.45 1.14 1.48
CA VAL A 26 -9.43 0.23 1.98
C VAL A 26 -8.09 0.96 1.95
N ILE A 27 -7.47 1.11 3.12
CA ILE A 27 -6.16 1.73 3.28
C ILE A 27 -5.12 0.63 3.41
N LEU A 28 -4.21 0.54 2.45
CA LEU A 28 -3.10 -0.41 2.46
C LEU A 28 -1.95 0.17 3.30
N ALA A 29 -1.74 -0.42 4.47
CA ALA A 29 -0.66 -0.10 5.40
C ALA A 29 0.40 -1.23 5.39
N ILE A 30 0.95 -1.51 4.21
CA ILE A 30 1.92 -2.59 4.00
C ILE A 30 3.34 -2.02 4.04
N SER A 31 4.27 -2.78 4.63
CA SER A 31 5.70 -2.46 4.67
C SER A 31 6.26 -2.10 3.29
N THR A 32 7.27 -1.25 3.26
CA THR A 32 7.97 -0.83 2.03
C THR A 32 9.05 -1.82 1.56
N SER A 33 9.08 -3.04 2.11
CA SER A 33 9.99 -4.08 1.62
C SER A 33 9.57 -4.60 0.24
N VAL A 34 10.46 -5.32 -0.45
CA VAL A 34 10.19 -5.93 -1.75
C VAL A 34 8.98 -6.89 -1.70
N GLU A 35 8.86 -7.67 -0.63
CA GLU A 35 7.71 -8.56 -0.38
C GLU A 35 6.44 -7.76 -0.11
N GLY A 36 6.56 -6.64 0.61
CA GLY A 36 5.47 -5.71 0.85
C GLY A 36 4.93 -5.11 -0.45
N GLU A 37 5.80 -4.64 -1.35
CA GLU A 37 5.42 -4.15 -2.68
C GLU A 37 4.73 -5.23 -3.51
N THR A 38 5.24 -6.45 -3.47
CA THR A 38 4.63 -7.59 -4.15
C THR A 38 3.21 -7.86 -3.62
N THR A 39 3.04 -7.83 -2.30
CA THR A 39 1.74 -8.01 -1.64
C THR A 39 0.77 -6.87 -1.97
N LEU A 40 1.26 -5.63 -1.97
CA LEU A 40 0.50 -4.44 -2.36
C LEU A 40 -0.01 -4.55 -3.79
N PHE A 41 0.86 -4.90 -4.74
CA PHE A 41 0.48 -5.07 -6.14
C PHE A 41 -0.54 -6.20 -6.33
N TYR A 42 -0.35 -7.32 -5.63
CA TYR A 42 -1.31 -8.43 -5.64
C TYR A 42 -2.69 -7.98 -5.14
N LEU A 43 -2.74 -7.28 -4.00
CA LEU A 43 -4.00 -6.76 -3.44
C LEU A 43 -4.66 -5.74 -4.35
N LEU A 44 -3.90 -4.81 -4.94
CA LEU A 44 -4.45 -3.84 -5.90
C LEU A 44 -5.14 -4.55 -7.07
N ASN A 45 -4.54 -5.61 -7.62
CA ASN A 45 -5.16 -6.37 -8.70
C ASN A 45 -6.44 -7.10 -8.27
N ARG A 46 -6.48 -7.66 -7.06
CA ARG A 46 -7.68 -8.31 -6.52
C ARG A 46 -8.80 -7.30 -6.24
N LEU A 47 -8.46 -6.15 -5.68
CA LEU A 47 -9.41 -5.11 -5.29
C LEU A 47 -10.02 -4.34 -6.48
N ARG A 48 -9.40 -4.36 -7.67
CA ARG A 48 -9.95 -3.78 -8.91
C ARG A 48 -11.34 -4.29 -9.28
N GLN A 49 -11.75 -5.45 -8.77
CA GLN A 49 -13.08 -6.02 -8.99
C GLN A 49 -14.19 -5.26 -8.22
N TYR A 50 -13.82 -4.36 -7.31
CA TYR A 50 -14.73 -3.60 -6.46
C TYR A 50 -14.57 -2.09 -6.72
N PRO A 51 -15.01 -1.58 -7.90
CA PRO A 51 -14.79 -0.19 -8.31
C PRO A 51 -15.47 0.84 -7.40
N GLN A 52 -16.46 0.43 -6.61
CA GLN A 52 -17.13 1.27 -5.62
C GLN A 52 -16.29 1.53 -4.36
N VAL A 53 -15.20 0.78 -4.17
CA VAL A 53 -14.31 0.92 -3.02
C VAL A 53 -13.08 1.71 -3.42
N LYS A 54 -12.85 2.82 -2.72
CA LYS A 54 -11.62 3.58 -2.86
C LYS A 54 -10.46 2.78 -2.25
N VAL A 55 -9.38 2.60 -2.99
CA VAL A 55 -8.17 1.97 -2.46
C VAL A 55 -7.09 3.03 -2.36
N THR A 56 -6.53 3.19 -1.17
CA THR A 56 -5.45 4.13 -0.87
C THR A 56 -4.32 3.41 -0.14
N SER A 57 -3.15 4.02 -0.11
CA SER A 57 -2.00 3.55 0.68
C SER A 57 -1.61 4.63 1.67
N ILE A 58 -1.03 4.22 2.79
CA ILE A 58 -0.33 5.17 3.67
C ILE A 58 0.78 5.88 2.90
N ALA A 59 1.04 7.12 3.28
CA ALA A 59 2.09 7.93 2.67
C ALA A 59 3.47 7.27 2.85
N ARG A 60 4.34 7.47 1.86
CA ARG A 60 5.71 6.97 1.83
C ARG A 60 6.63 8.10 1.39
N GLY A 61 7.74 8.28 2.08
CA GLY A 61 8.70 9.33 1.81
C GLY A 61 9.39 9.78 3.10
N ILE A 62 9.92 11.00 3.04
CA ILE A 62 10.69 11.62 4.11
C ILE A 62 9.77 11.96 5.29
N GLY A 63 10.17 11.55 6.50
CA GLY A 63 9.46 11.81 7.74
C GLY A 63 9.73 13.22 8.27
N PHE A 64 8.91 13.64 9.26
CA PHE A 64 9.18 14.87 9.99
C PHE A 64 10.41 14.70 10.87
N GLY A 65 11.34 15.65 10.78
CA GLY A 65 12.60 15.62 11.54
C GLY A 65 13.71 14.84 10.86
N ASP A 66 13.47 14.24 9.70
CA ASP A 66 14.53 13.68 8.87
C ASP A 66 15.34 14.79 8.22
N GLU A 67 16.65 14.61 8.16
CA GLU A 67 17.56 15.48 7.42
C GLU A 67 17.89 14.82 6.08
N LEU A 68 17.68 15.55 4.98
CA LEU A 68 17.76 15.01 3.62
C LEU A 68 19.09 14.31 3.31
N GLU A 69 20.19 14.79 3.91
CA GLU A 69 21.54 14.23 3.73
C GLU A 69 21.72 12.81 4.28
N TYR A 70 20.84 12.36 5.18
CA TYR A 70 20.86 11.00 5.76
C TYR A 70 19.74 10.10 5.24
N VAL A 71 18.89 10.59 4.32
CA VAL A 71 17.80 9.81 3.74
C VAL A 71 18.31 8.94 2.59
N ASP A 72 17.87 7.69 2.53
CA ASP A 72 18.21 6.79 1.42
C ASP A 72 17.51 7.18 0.09
N GLU A 73 18.12 6.79 -1.02
CA GLU A 73 17.67 7.14 -2.36
C GLU A 73 16.24 6.64 -2.67
N LEU A 74 15.85 5.48 -2.13
CA LEU A 74 14.52 4.91 -2.37
C LEU A 74 13.45 5.76 -1.66
N THR A 75 13.71 6.18 -0.43
CA THR A 75 12.83 7.09 0.32
C THR A 75 12.69 8.45 -0.36
N ILE A 76 13.80 9.02 -0.87
CA ILE A 76 13.78 10.27 -1.65
C ILE A 76 12.95 10.09 -2.92
N THR A 77 13.15 9.00 -3.64
CA THR A 77 12.39 8.67 -4.86
C THR A 77 10.90 8.62 -4.59
N HIS A 78 10.48 7.92 -3.53
CA HIS A 78 9.08 7.87 -3.13
C HIS A 78 8.51 9.24 -2.72
N ALA A 79 9.28 10.06 -2.02
CA ALA A 79 8.87 11.42 -1.66
C ALA A 79 8.64 12.29 -2.90
N LEU A 80 9.52 12.21 -3.90
CA LEU A 80 9.41 12.96 -5.15
C LEU A 80 8.25 12.50 -6.04
N MET A 81 8.02 11.19 -6.13
CA MET A 81 6.90 10.62 -6.89
C MET A 81 5.54 11.00 -6.29
N ASN A 82 5.45 11.06 -4.97
CA ASN A 82 4.22 11.40 -4.25
C ASN A 82 4.17 12.87 -3.80
N ARG A 83 4.99 13.75 -4.41
CA ARG A 83 4.98 15.18 -4.11
C ARG A 83 3.59 15.76 -4.39
N ARG A 84 3.17 16.68 -3.55
CA ARG A 84 1.89 17.39 -3.67
C ARG A 84 2.15 18.85 -3.95
N GLU A 85 1.25 19.49 -4.70
CA GLU A 85 1.23 20.94 -4.83
C GLU A 85 0.97 21.56 -3.45
N ILE A 86 1.54 22.73 -3.20
CA ILE A 86 1.28 23.48 -1.97
C ILE A 86 0.09 24.40 -2.25
N GLU A 87 -0.95 24.26 -1.43
CA GLU A 87 -2.09 25.20 -1.35
C GLU A 87 -1.73 26.46 -0.57
#